data_AF-A0A8G1H8Q0-F1
#
_entry.id   AF-A0A8G1H8Q0-F1
#
_cell.length_a   1.000
_cell.length_b   1.000
_cell.length_c   1.000
_cell.angle_alpha   90.00
_cell.angle_beta   90.00
_cell.angle_gamma   90.00
#
_symmetry.space_group_name_H-M   'P 1'
#
loop_
_entity.id
_entity.type
_entity.pdbx_description
1 polymer ?
#
loop_
_entity_poly.entity_id
_entity_poly.type
_entity_poly.pdbx_seq_one_letter_code
_entity_poly.pdbx_strand_id
1 'polypeptide(L)'
;MGYGEVFTAAYRTYVARASDILPFYFFGIAVSAIAQSVPILVGMIGLVYLWSTGRLTEIQEALEDVGPISIDEPSEAAVDEFSEVQEAIQEAIGLSVAELGIIGILVGVVTLIAIGIMQAAVSAGQIHAAFAATENRLGVSAGVSGVFQHTKTFVGLLLGEVFAHIAVLGVIGTIIATLALVSPGLAVVVGVLSMLVWLLLAAVIRLFFAFAPVVAVVENTGFSGAVRQTGEYMRKYPGDFLGYTLMTIAIIVAGGITVGLFSQIGAGSVGLIVYGLIIFPILDLLKVLLYGRTAESTTFVIVKDFVISPVKRIQMGLKRGWEELMLFTREQISLVVISALIFGVALQAGVSLGTVFSTALEASIEQRIEEMSPVGSFFEFAANNWSVAVALSFGGVVLAIPAVLTLAFNGLFIGVLYELDADPDLLLAFVIPHGLLEIPGLLLAGATGLYVGLTCWRYIRGRADRDSLEEMVHRTYLILIGLIIVFVAAAAIEAFISPYYWRLF
;
A
#
# COMPACT_ATOMS: atom_id res chain seq x y z
N MET A 1 8.38 -23.20 25.86
CA MET A 1 7.46 -22.05 25.94
C MET A 1 6.07 -22.45 25.50
N GLY A 2 5.06 -22.15 26.30
CA GLY A 2 3.66 -22.33 25.90
C GLY A 2 3.25 -21.33 24.82
N TYR A 3 2.16 -21.60 24.08
CA TYR A 3 1.70 -20.72 22.99
C TYR A 3 1.40 -19.28 23.44
N GLY A 4 0.80 -19.10 24.62
CA GLY A 4 0.54 -17.78 25.20
C GLY A 4 1.82 -16.99 25.52
N GLU A 5 2.90 -17.68 25.91
CA GLU A 5 4.20 -17.04 26.16
C GLU A 5 4.84 -16.58 24.85
N VAL A 6 4.74 -17.38 23.78
CA VAL A 6 5.26 -17.01 22.45
C VAL A 6 4.53 -15.79 21.89
N PHE A 7 3.20 -15.74 22.02
CA PHE A 7 2.43 -14.57 21.61
C PHE A 7 2.82 -13.32 22.41
N THR A 8 2.92 -13.45 23.74
CA THR A 8 3.34 -12.34 24.61
C THR A 8 4.74 -11.86 24.23
N ALA A 9 5.65 -12.78 23.90
CA ALA A 9 6.99 -12.45 23.42
C ALA A 9 6.97 -11.73 22.06
N ALA A 10 6.12 -12.15 21.12
CA ALA A 10 5.96 -11.48 19.82
C ALA A 10 5.49 -10.03 20.01
N TYR A 11 4.41 -9.82 20.77
CA TYR A 11 3.90 -8.48 21.07
C TYR A 11 4.93 -7.59 21.78
N ARG A 12 5.60 -8.11 22.82
CA ARG A 12 6.61 -7.36 23.56
C ARG A 12 7.83 -7.01 22.72
N THR A 13 8.26 -7.92 21.85
CA THR A 13 9.35 -7.67 20.89
C THR A 13 8.96 -6.57 19.93
N TYR A 14 7.76 -6.62 19.35
CA TYR A 14 7.22 -5.58 18.48
C TYR A 14 7.25 -4.20 19.16
N VAL A 15 6.67 -4.08 20.35
CA VAL A 15 6.63 -2.79 21.08
C VAL A 15 8.03 -2.30 21.47
N ALA A 16 8.93 -3.21 21.88
CA ALA A 16 10.27 -2.84 22.32
C ALA A 16 11.22 -2.47 21.17
N ARG A 17 11.01 -3.05 19.98
CA ARG A 17 11.89 -2.96 18.80
C ARG A 17 11.14 -2.42 17.56
N ALA A 18 10.09 -1.63 17.75
CA ALA A 18 9.24 -1.15 16.66
C ALA A 18 10.04 -0.44 15.54
N SER A 19 11.04 0.38 15.88
CA SER A 19 11.89 1.09 14.92
C SER A 19 12.80 0.17 14.09
N ASP A 20 13.06 -1.05 14.53
CA ASP A 20 13.81 -2.06 13.77
C ASP A 20 12.93 -2.84 12.78
N ILE A 21 11.62 -2.85 13.01
CA ILE A 21 10.66 -3.71 12.33
C ILE A 21 9.82 -2.90 11.36
N LEU A 22 9.18 -1.83 11.84
CA LEU A 22 8.22 -1.01 11.11
C LEU A 22 8.70 -0.45 9.78
N PRO A 23 9.99 -0.07 9.57
CA PRO A 23 10.44 0.42 8.26
C PRO A 23 10.09 -0.51 7.10
N PHE A 24 10.19 -1.84 7.28
CA PHE A 24 9.85 -2.81 6.23
C PHE A 24 8.34 -3.05 6.08
N TYR A 25 7.53 -2.70 7.08
CA TYR A 25 6.07 -2.73 6.95
C TYR A 25 5.55 -1.47 6.27
N PHE A 26 6.25 -0.34 6.43
CA PHE A 26 5.99 0.87 5.64
C PHE A 26 6.29 0.63 4.16
N PHE A 27 7.38 -0.07 3.83
CA PHE A 27 7.62 -0.56 2.48
C PHE A 27 6.46 -1.42 1.94
N GLY A 28 5.84 -2.24 2.79
CA GLY A 28 4.67 -3.05 2.42
C GLY A 28 3.49 -2.21 1.94
N ILE A 29 3.23 -1.07 2.61
CA ILE A 29 2.21 -0.10 2.19
C ILE A 29 2.58 0.50 0.82
N ALA A 30 3.86 0.77 0.58
CA ALA A 30 4.33 1.36 -0.68
C ALA A 30 4.29 0.40 -1.89
N VAL A 31 4.20 -0.93 -1.70
CA VAL A 31 4.16 -1.90 -2.81
C VAL A 31 2.99 -1.61 -3.77
N SER A 32 1.80 -1.32 -3.22
CA SER A 32 0.62 -1.01 -4.02
C SER A 32 0.82 0.26 -4.86
N ALA A 33 1.41 1.31 -4.28
CA ALA A 33 1.68 2.56 -5.00
C ALA A 33 2.74 2.38 -6.10
N ILE A 34 3.79 1.59 -5.82
CA ILE A 34 4.78 1.22 -6.83
C ILE A 34 4.11 0.50 -8.01
N ALA A 35 3.18 -0.41 -7.73
CA ALA A 35 2.44 -1.10 -8.77
C ALA A 35 1.51 -0.17 -9.57
N GLN A 36 0.81 0.73 -8.87
CA GLN A 36 -0.06 1.75 -9.50
C GLN A 36 0.71 2.72 -10.41
N SER A 37 2.04 2.82 -10.27
CA SER A 37 2.85 3.62 -11.20
C SER A 37 2.72 3.16 -12.66
N VAL A 38 2.44 1.88 -12.93
CA VAL A 38 2.27 1.36 -14.28
C VAL A 38 1.01 1.92 -14.96
N PRO A 39 -0.21 1.76 -14.41
CA PRO A 39 -1.40 2.35 -15.01
C PRO A 39 -1.36 3.89 -15.02
N ILE A 40 -0.82 4.54 -13.97
CA ILE A 40 -0.65 6.00 -13.95
C ILE A 40 0.24 6.45 -15.10
N LEU A 41 1.39 5.79 -15.30
CA LEU A 41 2.29 6.14 -16.40
C LEU A 41 1.63 5.96 -17.77
N VAL A 42 0.89 4.87 -17.97
CA VAL A 42 0.15 4.63 -19.22
C VAL A 42 -0.92 5.69 -19.44
N GLY A 43 -1.69 6.05 -18.40
CA GLY A 43 -2.68 7.12 -18.45
C GLY A 43 -2.04 8.48 -18.80
N MET A 44 -0.93 8.83 -18.16
CA MET A 44 -0.19 10.06 -18.45
C MET A 44 0.35 10.09 -19.88
N ILE A 45 0.85 8.96 -20.41
CA ILE A 45 1.27 8.85 -21.81
C ILE A 45 0.06 9.03 -22.75
N GLY A 46 -1.08 8.43 -22.41
CA GLY A 46 -2.33 8.60 -23.15
C GLY A 46 -2.79 10.06 -23.20
N LEU A 47 -2.76 10.76 -22.06
CA LEU A 47 -3.09 12.19 -21.97
C LEU A 47 -2.14 13.04 -22.83
N VAL A 48 -0.83 12.79 -22.76
CA VAL A 48 0.16 13.50 -23.60
C VAL A 48 -0.09 13.22 -25.08
N TYR A 49 -0.44 11.99 -25.45
CA TYR A 49 -0.81 11.64 -26.83
C TYR A 49 -2.03 12.44 -27.30
N LEU A 50 -3.13 12.42 -26.55
CA LEU A 50 -4.36 13.14 -26.89
C LEU A 50 -4.10 14.66 -27.01
N TRP A 51 -3.33 15.22 -26.08
CA TRP A 51 -2.95 16.62 -26.11
C TRP A 51 -2.10 16.96 -27.34
N SER A 52 -1.05 16.17 -27.60
CA SER A 52 -0.10 16.43 -28.70
C SER A 52 -0.70 16.30 -30.11
N THR A 53 -1.83 15.61 -30.21
CA THR A 53 -2.53 15.35 -31.48
C THR A 53 -3.76 16.24 -31.68
N GLY A 54 -4.08 17.13 -30.73
CA GLY A 54 -5.27 17.98 -30.78
C GLY A 54 -6.58 17.29 -30.43
N ARG A 55 -6.54 15.99 -30.10
CA ARG A 55 -7.71 15.15 -29.80
C ARG A 55 -8.43 15.55 -28.51
N LEU A 56 -7.77 16.25 -27.59
CA LEU A 56 -8.46 16.82 -26.41
C LEU A 56 -9.49 17.89 -26.78
N THR A 57 -9.24 18.66 -27.85
CA THR A 57 -10.22 19.64 -28.35
C THR A 57 -11.43 18.95 -28.98
N GLU A 58 -11.19 17.85 -29.71
CA GLU A 58 -12.28 17.01 -30.26
C GLU A 58 -13.16 16.45 -29.13
N ILE A 59 -12.56 15.99 -28.03
CA ILE A 59 -13.30 15.55 -26.84
C ILE A 59 -14.11 16.71 -26.26
N GLN A 60 -13.50 17.88 -26.08
CA GLN A 60 -14.19 19.05 -25.54
C GLN A 60 -15.43 19.41 -26.38
N GLU A 61 -15.28 19.49 -27.70
CA GLU A 61 -16.39 19.80 -28.64
C GLU A 61 -17.49 18.74 -28.58
N ALA A 62 -17.14 17.45 -28.50
CA ALA A 62 -18.11 16.37 -28.36
C ALA A 62 -18.87 16.41 -27.03
N LEU A 63 -18.30 17.04 -26.01
CA LEU A 63 -18.84 17.14 -24.65
C LEU A 63 -19.66 18.40 -24.40
N GLU A 64 -19.69 19.38 -25.32
CA GLU A 64 -20.42 20.65 -25.13
C GLU A 64 -21.94 20.45 -24.94
N ASP A 65 -22.51 19.44 -25.59
CA ASP A 65 -23.96 19.19 -25.60
C ASP A 65 -24.43 18.14 -24.57
N VAL A 66 -23.52 17.50 -23.83
CA VAL A 66 -23.84 16.46 -22.83
C VAL A 66 -24.38 17.09 -21.53
N GLY A 67 -23.91 18.30 -21.20
CA GLY A 67 -24.30 19.04 -19.99
C GLY A 67 -23.56 18.58 -18.73
N PRO A 68 -23.59 19.36 -17.63
CA PRO A 68 -22.81 19.04 -16.44
C PRO A 68 -23.42 17.86 -15.69
N ILE A 69 -22.78 16.70 -15.80
CA ILE A 69 -23.08 15.50 -15.02
C ILE A 69 -22.42 15.65 -13.65
N SER A 70 -23.23 15.60 -12.58
CA SER A 70 -22.68 15.60 -11.21
C SER A 70 -21.87 14.34 -10.95
N ILE A 71 -20.61 14.52 -10.52
CA ILE A 71 -19.72 13.42 -10.12
C ILE A 71 -20.09 12.90 -8.72
N ASP A 72 -20.63 13.76 -7.87
CA ASP A 72 -20.86 13.48 -6.45
C ASP A 72 -22.22 12.79 -6.19
N GLU A 73 -23.25 13.11 -6.97
CA GLU A 73 -24.54 12.41 -6.99
C GLU A 73 -24.97 12.06 -8.42
N PRO A 74 -24.48 10.94 -8.97
CA PRO A 74 -24.92 10.49 -10.29
C PRO A 74 -26.41 10.12 -10.25
N SER A 75 -27.22 10.83 -11.02
CA SER A 75 -28.65 10.52 -11.19
C SER A 75 -28.86 9.14 -11.86
N GLU A 76 -30.05 8.55 -11.77
CA GLU A 76 -30.34 7.31 -12.53
C GLU A 76 -30.17 7.50 -14.06
N ALA A 77 -30.32 8.73 -14.57
CA ALA A 77 -30.06 9.08 -15.96
C ALA A 77 -28.57 9.29 -16.29
N ALA A 78 -27.73 9.51 -15.28
CA ALA A 78 -26.30 9.76 -15.45
C ALA A 78 -25.56 8.56 -16.07
N VAL A 79 -26.09 7.33 -15.95
CA VAL A 79 -25.47 6.14 -16.55
C VAL A 79 -25.41 6.26 -18.08
N ASP A 80 -26.49 6.74 -18.70
CA ASP A 80 -26.54 6.93 -20.16
C ASP A 80 -25.69 8.15 -20.55
N GLU A 81 -25.70 9.22 -19.77
CA GLU A 81 -24.89 10.44 -20.00
C GLU A 81 -23.37 10.16 -19.88
N PHE A 82 -22.94 9.37 -18.89
CA PHE A 82 -21.55 8.92 -18.75
C PHE A 82 -21.10 8.02 -19.92
N SER A 83 -22.04 7.30 -20.55
CA SER A 83 -21.73 6.49 -21.72
C SER A 83 -21.36 7.37 -22.92
N GLU A 84 -22.00 8.53 -23.09
CA GLU A 84 -21.66 9.50 -24.14
C GLU A 84 -20.26 10.10 -23.91
N VAL A 85 -19.92 10.44 -22.66
CA VAL A 85 -18.56 10.88 -22.29
C VAL A 85 -17.53 9.80 -22.62
N GLN A 86 -17.84 8.54 -22.29
CA GLN A 86 -16.96 7.41 -22.58
C GLN A 86 -16.78 7.21 -24.09
N GLU A 87 -17.84 7.33 -24.88
CA GLU A 87 -17.80 7.21 -26.34
C GLU A 87 -16.96 8.31 -26.98
N ALA A 88 -17.12 9.57 -26.55
CA ALA A 88 -16.31 10.70 -27.03
C ALA A 88 -14.81 10.48 -26.76
N ILE A 89 -14.46 10.05 -25.54
CA ILE A 89 -13.08 9.71 -25.19
C ILE A 89 -12.57 8.54 -26.05
N GLN A 90 -13.39 7.50 -26.25
CA GLN A 90 -12.99 6.31 -27.01
C GLN A 90 -12.74 6.64 -28.49
N GLU A 91 -13.62 7.42 -29.12
CA GLU A 91 -13.47 7.88 -30.50
C GLU A 91 -12.20 8.74 -30.63
N ALA A 92 -11.99 9.65 -29.69
CA ALA A 92 -10.79 10.47 -29.65
C ALA A 92 -9.52 9.66 -29.39
N ILE A 93 -9.53 8.55 -28.66
CA ILE A 93 -8.34 7.70 -28.54
C ILE A 93 -8.03 7.01 -29.88
N GLY A 94 -9.04 6.72 -30.70
CA GLY A 94 -8.88 6.09 -32.02
C GLY A 94 -8.47 4.62 -31.94
N LEU A 95 -8.64 3.97 -30.78
CA LEU A 95 -8.42 2.55 -30.56
C LEU A 95 -9.75 1.83 -30.39
N SER A 96 -9.86 0.63 -30.93
CA SER A 96 -11.01 -0.23 -30.70
C SER A 96 -11.09 -0.71 -29.25
N VAL A 97 -12.30 -1.07 -28.80
CA VAL A 97 -12.52 -1.69 -27.48
C VAL A 97 -11.61 -2.92 -27.27
N ALA A 98 -11.38 -3.70 -28.32
CA ALA A 98 -10.50 -4.86 -28.26
C ALA A 98 -9.02 -4.48 -28.00
N GLU A 99 -8.53 -3.41 -28.65
CA GLU A 99 -7.16 -2.91 -28.45
C GLU A 99 -6.98 -2.33 -27.05
N LEU A 100 -7.95 -1.52 -26.59
CA LEU A 100 -7.97 -1.02 -25.21
C LEU A 100 -8.00 -2.17 -24.20
N GLY A 101 -8.79 -3.21 -24.47
CA GLY A 101 -8.83 -4.44 -23.67
C GLY A 101 -7.47 -5.14 -23.62
N ILE A 102 -6.77 -5.27 -24.74
CA ILE A 102 -5.42 -5.86 -24.80
C ILE A 102 -4.42 -5.04 -23.99
N ILE A 103 -4.44 -3.70 -24.13
CA ILE A 103 -3.57 -2.80 -23.36
C ILE A 103 -3.87 -2.93 -21.87
N GLY A 104 -5.14 -2.92 -21.48
CA GLY A 104 -5.58 -3.10 -20.10
C GLY A 104 -5.10 -4.43 -19.50
N ILE A 105 -5.23 -5.53 -20.24
CA ILE A 105 -4.71 -6.86 -19.83
C ILE A 105 -3.19 -6.81 -19.67
N LEU A 106 -2.47 -6.25 -20.63
CA LEU A 106 -1.00 -6.17 -20.57
C LEU A 106 -0.54 -5.34 -19.37
N VAL A 107 -1.14 -4.17 -19.15
CA VAL A 107 -0.90 -3.31 -17.99
C VAL A 107 -1.19 -4.07 -16.69
N GLY A 108 -2.33 -4.76 -16.63
CA GLY A 108 -2.70 -5.59 -15.49
C GLY A 108 -1.68 -6.69 -15.19
N VAL A 109 -1.24 -7.43 -16.21
CA VAL A 109 -0.23 -8.49 -16.07
C VAL A 109 1.11 -7.93 -15.60
N VAL A 110 1.60 -6.84 -16.20
CA VAL A 110 2.85 -6.18 -15.78
C VAL A 110 2.75 -5.68 -14.34
N THR A 111 1.62 -5.08 -13.98
CA THR A 111 1.33 -4.60 -12.63
C THR A 111 1.36 -5.75 -11.63
N LEU A 112 0.71 -6.88 -11.92
CA LEU A 112 0.70 -8.06 -11.05
C LEU A 112 2.10 -8.67 -10.88
N ILE A 113 2.89 -8.73 -11.94
CA ILE A 113 4.28 -9.21 -11.87
C ILE A 113 5.11 -8.27 -10.99
N ALA A 114 4.97 -6.95 -11.18
CA ALA A 114 5.65 -5.95 -10.36
C ALA A 114 5.27 -6.09 -8.87
N ILE A 115 3.97 -6.25 -8.56
CA ILE A 115 3.48 -6.51 -7.20
C ILE A 115 4.14 -7.77 -6.63
N GLY A 116 4.13 -8.88 -7.35
CA GLY A 116 4.67 -10.15 -6.87
C GLY A 116 6.15 -10.07 -6.53
N ILE A 117 6.96 -9.45 -7.40
CA ILE A 117 8.41 -9.28 -7.17
C ILE A 117 8.67 -8.33 -6.01
N MET A 118 7.99 -7.18 -5.97
CA MET A 118 8.18 -6.19 -4.92
C MET A 118 7.72 -6.73 -3.56
N GLN A 119 6.58 -7.43 -3.51
CA GLN A 119 6.09 -8.08 -2.31
C GLN A 119 7.08 -9.13 -1.81
N ALA A 120 7.65 -9.96 -2.70
CA ALA A 120 8.66 -10.94 -2.32
C ALA A 120 9.92 -10.29 -1.72
N ALA A 121 10.38 -9.18 -2.31
CA ALA A 121 11.52 -8.42 -1.81
C ALA A 121 11.23 -7.80 -0.44
N VAL A 122 10.08 -7.14 -0.29
CA VAL A 122 9.66 -6.51 0.96
C VAL A 122 9.46 -7.56 2.06
N SER A 123 8.78 -8.67 1.77
CA SER A 123 8.61 -9.76 2.73
C SER A 123 9.94 -10.39 3.15
N ALA A 124 10.93 -10.48 2.26
CA ALA A 124 12.28 -10.90 2.65
C ALA A 124 12.88 -9.94 3.70
N GLY A 125 12.74 -8.62 3.48
CA GLY A 125 13.14 -7.61 4.46
C GLY A 125 12.38 -7.70 5.78
N GLN A 126 11.05 -7.88 5.74
CA GLN A 126 10.18 -8.00 6.92
C GLN A 126 10.57 -9.17 7.82
N ILE A 127 10.77 -10.36 7.24
CA ILE A 127 11.12 -11.56 8.00
C ILE A 127 12.55 -11.47 8.56
N HIS A 128 13.52 -10.94 7.79
CA HIS A 128 14.88 -10.71 8.30
C HIS A 128 14.91 -9.69 9.44
N ALA A 129 14.17 -8.60 9.33
CA ALA A 129 14.05 -7.59 10.38
C ALA A 129 13.38 -8.16 11.64
N ALA A 130 12.29 -8.93 11.47
CA ALA A 130 11.61 -9.60 12.57
C ALA A 130 12.53 -10.61 13.28
N PHE A 131 13.27 -11.42 12.52
CA PHE A 131 14.22 -12.40 13.07
C PHE A 131 15.41 -11.72 13.77
N ALA A 132 15.98 -10.68 13.19
CA ALA A 132 17.04 -9.92 13.86
C ALA A 132 16.57 -9.26 15.16
N ALA A 133 15.32 -8.76 15.20
CA ALA A 133 14.73 -8.17 16.39
C ALA A 133 14.59 -9.19 17.53
N THR A 134 14.27 -10.46 17.24
CA THR A 134 14.20 -11.52 18.27
C THR A 134 15.57 -11.96 18.77
N GLU A 135 16.65 -11.67 18.05
CA GLU A 135 18.05 -11.92 18.45
C GLU A 135 18.76 -10.67 19.00
N ASN A 136 18.03 -9.57 19.22
CA ASN A 136 18.57 -8.28 19.64
C ASN A 136 19.61 -7.67 18.67
N ARG A 137 19.64 -8.11 17.40
CA ARG A 137 20.46 -7.54 16.31
C ARG A 137 19.77 -6.33 15.66
N LEU A 138 20.49 -5.54 14.87
CA LEU A 138 19.94 -4.37 14.16
C LEU A 138 18.97 -4.85 13.06
N GLY A 139 17.67 -4.51 13.19
CA GLY A 139 16.65 -5.03 12.27
C GLY A 139 16.67 -4.35 10.91
N VAL A 140 16.97 -3.04 10.87
CA VAL A 140 17.12 -2.30 9.60
C VAL A 140 18.21 -2.92 8.73
N SER A 141 19.40 -3.14 9.31
CA SER A 141 20.53 -3.77 8.60
C SER A 141 20.21 -5.17 8.11
N ALA A 142 19.62 -5.99 8.99
CA ALA A 142 19.24 -7.36 8.64
C ALA A 142 18.22 -7.37 7.50
N GLY A 143 17.19 -6.52 7.56
CA GLY A 143 16.18 -6.44 6.51
C GLY A 143 16.74 -5.97 5.17
N VAL A 144 17.60 -4.94 5.14
CA VAL A 144 18.25 -4.47 3.90
C VAL A 144 19.08 -5.61 3.30
N SER A 145 19.90 -6.27 4.11
CA SER A 145 20.68 -7.44 3.67
C SER A 145 19.77 -8.59 3.20
N GLY A 146 18.66 -8.82 3.89
CA GLY A 146 17.66 -9.85 3.60
C GLY A 146 17.02 -9.69 2.23
N VAL A 147 16.71 -8.45 1.83
CA VAL A 147 16.22 -8.14 0.47
C VAL A 147 17.19 -8.71 -0.57
N PHE A 148 18.49 -8.43 -0.46
CA PHE A 148 19.47 -8.90 -1.45
C PHE A 148 19.72 -10.42 -1.39
N GLN A 149 19.66 -11.00 -0.20
CA GLN A 149 19.96 -12.42 0.01
C GLN A 149 18.82 -13.33 -0.44
N HIS A 150 17.56 -12.97 -0.12
CA HIS A 150 16.44 -13.91 -0.16
C HIS A 150 15.31 -13.54 -1.13
N THR A 151 15.34 -12.40 -1.83
CA THR A 151 14.27 -12.04 -2.79
C THR A 151 13.97 -13.15 -3.79
N LYS A 152 15.01 -13.77 -4.39
CA LYS A 152 14.81 -14.86 -5.35
C LYS A 152 14.13 -16.08 -4.73
N THR A 153 14.50 -16.42 -3.49
CA THR A 153 13.87 -17.50 -2.73
C THR A 153 12.40 -17.18 -2.46
N PHE A 154 12.10 -15.95 -2.06
CA PHE A 154 10.74 -15.50 -1.78
C PHE A 154 9.87 -15.46 -3.04
N VAL A 155 10.41 -15.05 -4.19
CA VAL A 155 9.73 -15.17 -5.49
C VAL A 155 9.45 -16.63 -5.81
N GLY A 156 10.43 -17.52 -5.60
CA GLY A 156 10.23 -18.96 -5.78
C GLY A 156 9.14 -19.53 -4.88
N LEU A 157 9.08 -19.09 -3.61
CA LEU A 157 8.02 -19.49 -2.67
C LEU A 157 6.65 -18.97 -3.09
N LEU A 158 6.54 -17.72 -3.53
CA LEU A 158 5.30 -17.15 -4.06
C LEU A 158 4.81 -17.94 -5.29
N LEU A 159 5.69 -18.21 -6.25
CA LEU A 159 5.36 -19.00 -7.44
C LEU A 159 5.00 -20.45 -7.07
N GLY A 160 5.67 -21.01 -6.06
CA GLY A 160 5.34 -22.33 -5.51
C GLY A 160 3.94 -22.37 -4.89
N GLU A 161 3.54 -21.33 -4.17
CA GLU A 161 2.20 -21.19 -3.60
C GLU A 161 1.14 -21.11 -4.71
N VAL A 162 1.36 -20.26 -5.72
CA VAL A 162 0.46 -20.13 -6.88
C VAL A 162 0.35 -21.46 -7.65
N PHE A 163 1.47 -22.12 -7.91
CA PHE A 163 1.49 -23.41 -8.60
C PHE A 163 0.75 -24.49 -7.81
N ALA A 164 0.89 -24.53 -6.48
CA ALA A 164 0.15 -25.47 -5.64
C ALA A 164 -1.37 -25.27 -5.75
N HIS A 165 -1.85 -24.02 -5.77
CA HIS A 165 -3.26 -23.72 -5.96
C HIS A 165 -3.75 -24.13 -7.36
N ILE A 166 -2.99 -23.81 -8.42
CA ILE A 166 -3.31 -24.19 -9.79
C ILE A 166 -3.37 -25.72 -9.94
N ALA A 167 -2.41 -26.45 -9.33
CA ALA A 167 -2.38 -27.90 -9.40
C ALA A 167 -3.63 -28.53 -8.75
N VAL A 168 -4.03 -28.07 -7.56
CA VAL A 168 -5.24 -28.57 -6.88
C VAL A 168 -6.50 -28.24 -7.69
N LEU A 169 -6.64 -27.00 -8.15
CA LEU A 169 -7.78 -26.58 -8.96
C LEU A 169 -7.84 -27.32 -10.30
N GLY A 170 -6.69 -27.59 -10.92
CA GLY A 170 -6.60 -28.36 -12.16
C GLY A 170 -7.06 -29.80 -11.99
N VAL A 171 -6.68 -30.46 -10.89
CA VAL A 171 -7.16 -31.81 -10.55
C VAL A 171 -8.67 -31.80 -10.33
N ILE A 172 -9.18 -30.88 -9.51
CA ILE A 172 -10.62 -30.74 -9.22
C ILE A 172 -11.40 -30.46 -10.52
N GLY A 173 -10.93 -29.51 -11.32
CA GLY A 173 -11.53 -29.16 -12.61
C GLY A 173 -11.56 -30.34 -13.59
N THR A 174 -10.49 -31.13 -13.65
CA THR A 174 -10.43 -32.34 -14.48
C THR A 174 -11.44 -33.39 -14.03
N ILE A 175 -11.57 -33.61 -12.72
CA ILE A 175 -12.56 -34.54 -12.14
C ILE A 175 -13.98 -34.08 -12.50
N ILE A 176 -14.31 -32.81 -12.28
CA ILE A 176 -15.63 -32.24 -12.56
C ILE A 176 -15.94 -32.31 -14.05
N ALA A 177 -15.00 -31.89 -14.92
CA ALA A 177 -15.18 -31.90 -16.36
C ALA A 177 -15.40 -33.32 -16.89
N THR A 178 -14.61 -34.30 -16.43
CA THR A 178 -14.76 -35.71 -16.82
C THR A 178 -16.12 -36.26 -16.39
N LEU A 179 -16.55 -35.91 -15.17
CA LEU A 179 -17.84 -36.36 -14.62
C LEU A 179 -19.03 -35.72 -15.34
N ALA A 180 -18.91 -34.45 -15.76
CA ALA A 180 -19.95 -33.74 -16.49
C ALA A 180 -20.26 -34.37 -17.85
N LEU A 181 -19.27 -35.02 -18.48
CA LEU A 181 -19.47 -35.78 -19.73
C LEU A 181 -20.36 -37.01 -19.54
N VAL A 182 -20.43 -37.58 -18.32
CA VAL A 182 -21.17 -38.82 -18.03
C VAL A 182 -22.48 -38.53 -17.27
N SER A 183 -22.45 -37.61 -16.32
CA SER A 183 -23.62 -37.22 -15.51
C SER A 183 -23.50 -35.76 -15.06
N PRO A 184 -24.14 -34.83 -15.78
CA PRO A 184 -24.10 -33.40 -15.42
C PRO A 184 -24.61 -33.12 -14.01
N GLY A 185 -25.68 -33.82 -13.57
CA GLY A 185 -26.23 -33.65 -12.23
C GLY A 185 -25.25 -34.07 -11.12
N LEU A 186 -24.56 -35.21 -11.31
CA LEU A 186 -23.54 -35.66 -10.35
C LEU A 186 -22.31 -34.73 -10.37
N ALA A 187 -21.97 -34.16 -11.51
CA ALA A 187 -20.86 -33.20 -11.63
C ALA A 187 -21.11 -31.92 -10.82
N VAL A 188 -22.35 -31.41 -10.77
CA VAL A 188 -22.71 -30.26 -9.92
C VAL A 188 -22.51 -30.60 -8.43
N VAL A 189 -23.02 -31.76 -7.98
CA VAL A 189 -22.88 -32.20 -6.58
C VAL A 189 -21.41 -32.38 -6.20
N VAL A 190 -20.63 -33.05 -7.04
CA VAL A 190 -19.19 -33.23 -6.83
C VAL A 190 -18.45 -31.89 -6.89
N GLY A 191 -18.88 -30.95 -7.74
CA GLY A 191 -18.32 -29.61 -7.80
C GLY A 191 -18.45 -28.85 -6.48
N VAL A 192 -19.65 -28.87 -5.87
CA VAL A 192 -19.89 -28.24 -4.56
C VAL A 192 -19.05 -28.89 -3.45
N LEU A 193 -18.99 -30.23 -3.41
CA LEU A 193 -18.17 -30.94 -2.42
C LEU A 193 -16.66 -30.68 -2.62
N SER A 194 -16.22 -30.61 -3.87
CA SER A 194 -14.83 -30.31 -4.21
C SER A 194 -14.42 -28.89 -3.82
N MET A 195 -15.35 -27.93 -3.82
CA MET A 195 -15.10 -26.58 -3.30
C MET A 195 -14.76 -26.61 -1.80
N LEU A 196 -15.49 -27.39 -1.00
CA LEU A 196 -15.18 -27.55 0.43
C LEU A 196 -13.80 -28.20 0.66
N VAL A 197 -13.47 -29.22 -0.14
CA VAL A 197 -12.15 -29.85 -0.10
C VAL A 197 -11.05 -28.86 -0.51
N TRP A 198 -11.28 -28.07 -1.56
CA TRP A 198 -10.35 -27.04 -1.99
C TRP A 198 -10.10 -26.00 -0.91
N LEU A 199 -11.14 -25.52 -0.20
CA LEU A 199 -10.97 -24.55 0.89
C LEU A 199 -10.05 -25.09 2.00
N LEU A 200 -10.20 -26.36 2.37
CA LEU A 200 -9.33 -27.01 3.36
C LEU A 200 -7.90 -27.14 2.84
N LEU A 201 -7.71 -27.56 1.59
CA LEU A 201 -6.40 -27.69 0.97
C LEU A 201 -5.73 -26.32 0.78
N ALA A 202 -6.47 -25.29 0.40
CA ALA A 202 -5.99 -23.91 0.26
C ALA A 202 -5.51 -23.37 1.60
N ALA A 203 -6.22 -23.65 2.71
CA ALA A 203 -5.75 -23.29 4.05
C ALA A 203 -4.43 -23.99 4.41
N VAL A 204 -4.29 -25.28 4.08
CA VAL A 204 -3.04 -26.03 4.30
C VAL A 204 -1.89 -25.48 3.46
N ILE A 205 -2.13 -25.21 2.16
CA ILE A 205 -1.15 -24.60 1.26
C ILE A 205 -0.72 -23.23 1.80
N ARG A 206 -1.69 -22.39 2.18
CA ARG A 206 -1.43 -21.06 2.73
C ARG A 206 -0.59 -21.13 4.01
N LEU A 207 -0.90 -22.05 4.91
CA LEU A 207 -0.13 -22.24 6.14
C LEU A 207 1.29 -22.74 5.86
N PHE A 208 1.44 -23.68 4.92
CA PHE A 208 2.75 -24.15 4.48
C PHE A 208 3.60 -22.99 3.95
N PHE A 209 3.08 -22.23 3.00
CA PHE A 209 3.80 -21.10 2.40
C PHE A 209 3.86 -19.85 3.30
N ALA A 210 3.10 -19.79 4.40
CA ALA A 210 3.28 -18.77 5.43
C ALA A 210 4.54 -19.01 6.29
N PHE A 211 4.89 -20.28 6.55
CA PHE A 211 6.07 -20.65 7.33
C PHE A 211 7.34 -20.79 6.48
N ALA A 212 7.22 -21.18 5.21
CA ALA A 212 8.39 -21.37 4.34
C ALA A 212 9.33 -20.15 4.23
N PRO A 213 8.84 -18.89 4.18
CA PRO A 213 9.68 -17.70 4.26
C PRO A 213 10.50 -17.61 5.56
N VAL A 214 9.91 -17.96 6.69
CA VAL A 214 10.57 -17.94 8.00
C VAL A 214 11.67 -19.01 8.04
N VAL A 215 11.37 -20.22 7.57
CA VAL A 215 12.33 -21.31 7.46
C VAL A 215 13.51 -20.91 6.57
N ALA A 216 13.24 -20.30 5.41
CA ALA A 216 14.28 -19.82 4.50
C ALA A 216 15.28 -18.87 5.19
N VAL A 217 14.77 -17.95 6.01
CA VAL A 217 15.59 -16.96 6.71
C VAL A 217 16.34 -17.56 7.89
N VAL A 218 15.66 -18.33 8.75
CA VAL A 218 16.26 -18.89 9.98
C VAL A 218 17.32 -19.94 9.65
N GLU A 219 17.07 -20.78 8.64
CA GLU A 219 18.00 -21.83 8.22
C GLU A 219 18.96 -21.36 7.11
N ASN A 220 18.85 -20.11 6.67
CA ASN A 220 19.63 -19.50 5.59
C ASN A 220 19.68 -20.41 4.33
N THR A 221 18.51 -20.79 3.83
CA THR A 221 18.36 -21.73 2.72
C THR A 221 17.61 -21.14 1.53
N GLY A 222 17.90 -21.66 0.34
CA GLY A 222 17.11 -21.41 -0.87
C GLY A 222 15.75 -22.12 -0.88
N PHE A 223 14.99 -21.91 -1.96
CA PHE A 223 13.63 -22.41 -2.17
C PHE A 223 13.44 -23.89 -1.80
N SER A 224 14.26 -24.79 -2.37
CA SER A 224 14.09 -26.23 -2.18
C SER A 224 14.32 -26.67 -0.72
N GLY A 225 15.31 -26.08 -0.04
CA GLY A 225 15.56 -26.38 1.36
C GLY A 225 14.45 -25.83 2.27
N ALA A 226 13.95 -24.62 1.98
CA ALA A 226 12.84 -24.02 2.71
C ALA A 226 11.56 -24.87 2.62
N VAL A 227 11.19 -25.33 1.42
CA VAL A 227 10.04 -26.21 1.20
C VAL A 227 10.24 -27.55 1.93
N ARG A 228 11.41 -28.18 1.80
CA ARG A 228 11.68 -29.47 2.46
C ARG A 228 11.58 -29.36 3.98
N GLN A 229 12.28 -28.40 4.58
CA GLN A 229 12.32 -28.20 6.03
C GLN A 229 10.97 -27.74 6.59
N THR A 230 10.19 -26.96 5.83
CA THR A 230 8.82 -26.60 6.21
C THR A 230 7.92 -27.83 6.27
N GLY A 231 8.06 -28.74 5.29
CA GLY A 231 7.34 -30.02 5.31
C GLY A 231 7.76 -30.93 6.47
N GLU A 232 9.03 -30.91 6.88
CA GLU A 232 9.50 -31.62 8.08
C GLU A 232 8.96 -30.99 9.37
N TYR A 233 9.00 -29.66 9.47
CA TYR A 233 8.46 -28.90 10.59
C TYR A 233 6.95 -29.12 10.76
N MET A 234 6.17 -29.09 9.68
CA MET A 234 4.73 -29.37 9.70
C MET A 234 4.40 -30.77 10.17
N ARG A 235 5.19 -31.77 9.78
CA ARG A 235 5.01 -33.16 10.24
C ARG A 235 5.39 -33.36 11.70
N LYS A 236 6.47 -32.72 12.16
CA LYS A 236 7.00 -32.88 13.52
C LYS A 236 6.24 -32.05 14.56
N TYR A 237 5.73 -30.88 14.17
CA TYR A 237 5.08 -29.92 15.06
C TYR A 237 3.72 -29.43 14.52
N PRO A 238 2.74 -30.31 14.23
CA PRO A 238 1.44 -29.90 13.69
C PRO A 238 0.66 -28.97 14.64
N GLY A 239 0.91 -29.06 15.94
CA GLY A 239 0.34 -28.16 16.95
C GLY A 239 0.74 -26.70 16.74
N ASP A 240 1.94 -26.43 16.22
CA ASP A 240 2.42 -25.07 16.01
C ASP A 240 1.64 -24.36 14.90
N PHE A 241 1.33 -25.11 13.83
CA PHE A 241 0.50 -24.64 12.72
C PHE A 241 -0.94 -24.38 13.17
N LEU A 242 -1.52 -25.31 13.96
CA LEU A 242 -2.87 -25.12 14.50
C LEU A 242 -2.92 -23.91 15.44
N GLY A 243 -1.96 -23.78 16.35
CA GLY A 243 -1.84 -22.65 17.28
C GLY A 243 -1.67 -21.32 16.55
N TYR A 244 -0.81 -21.27 15.52
CA TYR A 244 -0.66 -20.10 14.66
C TYR A 244 -1.97 -19.76 13.94
N THR A 245 -2.66 -20.76 13.39
CA THR A 245 -3.93 -20.56 12.66
C THR A 245 -5.00 -19.96 13.57
N LEU A 246 -5.20 -20.54 14.76
CA LEU A 246 -6.19 -20.06 15.72
C LEU A 246 -5.87 -18.63 16.18
N MET A 247 -4.61 -18.34 16.47
CA MET A 247 -4.17 -16.99 16.85
C MET A 247 -4.35 -15.99 15.70
N THR A 248 -4.01 -16.40 14.48
CA THR A 248 -4.17 -15.57 13.28
C THR A 248 -5.64 -15.22 13.07
N ILE A 249 -6.54 -16.20 13.16
CA ILE A 249 -8.00 -15.97 13.07
C ILE A 249 -8.43 -15.00 14.17
N ALA A 250 -8.04 -15.23 15.42
CA ALA A 250 -8.43 -14.36 16.55
C ALA A 250 -7.96 -12.90 16.34
N ILE A 251 -6.72 -12.69 15.91
CA ILE A 251 -6.16 -11.36 15.66
C ILE A 251 -6.82 -10.69 14.44
N ILE A 252 -7.04 -11.43 13.35
CA ILE A 252 -7.71 -10.89 12.16
C ILE A 252 -9.15 -10.52 12.45
N VAL A 253 -9.88 -11.33 13.23
CA VAL A 253 -11.26 -11.02 13.67
C VAL A 253 -11.27 -9.79 14.57
N ALA A 254 -10.37 -9.69 15.55
CA ALA A 254 -10.26 -8.50 16.41
C ALA A 254 -9.92 -7.23 15.60
N GLY A 255 -9.02 -7.37 14.62
CA GLY A 255 -8.72 -6.34 13.64
C GLY A 255 -9.95 -5.94 12.83
N GLY A 256 -10.68 -6.92 12.30
CA GLY A 256 -11.86 -6.70 11.46
C GLY A 256 -13.00 -6.02 12.20
N ILE A 257 -13.19 -6.35 13.48
CA ILE A 257 -14.13 -5.63 14.35
C ILE A 257 -13.68 -4.18 14.52
N THR A 258 -12.40 -3.94 14.81
CA THR A 258 -11.85 -2.59 14.97
C THR A 258 -12.05 -1.77 13.69
N VAL A 259 -11.66 -2.31 12.54
CA VAL A 259 -11.80 -1.64 11.24
C VAL A 259 -13.27 -1.42 10.90
N GLY A 260 -14.14 -2.41 11.13
CA GLY A 260 -15.58 -2.28 10.90
C GLY A 260 -16.21 -1.14 11.71
N LEU A 261 -15.77 -0.93 12.96
CA LEU A 261 -16.21 0.21 13.78
C LEU A 261 -15.78 1.55 13.18
N PHE A 262 -14.55 1.65 12.67
CA PHE A 262 -14.08 2.86 11.99
C PHE A 262 -14.78 3.06 10.64
N SER A 263 -15.03 2.01 9.87
CA SER A 263 -15.77 2.09 8.60
C SER A 263 -17.19 2.60 8.78
N GLN A 264 -17.87 2.26 9.89
CA GLN A 264 -19.22 2.77 10.18
C GLN A 264 -19.27 4.28 10.37
N ILE A 265 -18.16 4.91 10.75
CA ILE A 265 -18.07 6.36 10.85
C ILE A 265 -17.42 7.01 9.62
N GLY A 266 -17.14 6.26 8.56
CA GLY A 266 -16.49 6.78 7.34
C GLY A 266 -14.96 6.73 7.35
N ALA A 267 -14.33 6.07 8.32
CA ALA A 267 -12.88 6.00 8.50
C ALA A 267 -12.28 4.65 8.03
N GLY A 268 -12.65 4.19 6.83
CA GLY A 268 -12.21 2.90 6.29
C GLY A 268 -10.70 2.76 6.12
N SER A 269 -9.98 3.86 5.82
CA SER A 269 -8.53 3.86 5.61
C SER A 269 -7.72 3.48 6.86
N VAL A 270 -8.32 3.57 8.06
CA VAL A 270 -7.69 3.11 9.31
C VAL A 270 -7.32 1.62 9.23
N GLY A 271 -8.04 0.82 8.43
CA GLY A 271 -7.73 -0.58 8.21
C GLY A 271 -6.32 -0.84 7.68
N LEU A 272 -5.81 0.01 6.78
CA LEU A 272 -4.46 -0.13 6.25
C LEU A 272 -3.40 -0.03 7.35
N ILE A 273 -3.61 0.89 8.30
CA ILE A 273 -2.72 1.10 9.44
C ILE A 273 -2.82 -0.08 10.42
N VAL A 274 -4.03 -0.50 10.78
CA VAL A 274 -4.25 -1.60 11.73
C VAL A 274 -3.65 -2.90 11.22
N TYR A 275 -3.95 -3.28 9.97
CA TYR A 275 -3.43 -4.51 9.40
C TYR A 275 -1.95 -4.42 9.09
N GLY A 276 -1.54 -3.37 8.38
CA GLY A 276 -0.17 -3.19 7.89
C GLY A 276 0.86 -2.98 9.00
N LEU A 277 0.53 -2.22 10.04
CA LEU A 277 1.50 -1.77 11.04
C LEU A 277 1.36 -2.44 12.41
N ILE A 278 0.24 -3.09 12.70
CA ILE A 278 0.03 -3.76 14.00
C ILE A 278 -0.08 -5.27 13.80
N ILE A 279 -1.04 -5.72 13.00
CA ILE A 279 -1.38 -7.14 12.91
C ILE A 279 -0.28 -7.93 12.20
N PHE A 280 0.11 -7.55 10.98
CA PHE A 280 1.11 -8.31 10.22
C PHE A 280 2.48 -8.41 10.91
N PRO A 281 3.05 -7.34 11.50
CA PRO A 281 4.29 -7.45 12.26
C PRO A 281 4.23 -8.45 13.42
N ILE A 282 3.13 -8.44 14.16
CA ILE A 282 2.94 -9.36 15.30
C ILE A 282 2.83 -10.80 14.80
N LEU A 283 2.10 -11.04 13.70
CA LEU A 283 1.98 -12.36 13.11
C LEU A 283 3.31 -12.89 12.55
N ASP A 284 4.11 -12.04 11.93
CA ASP A 284 5.43 -12.43 11.43
C ASP A 284 6.40 -12.75 12.58
N LEU A 285 6.44 -11.94 13.63
CA LEU A 285 7.19 -12.26 14.85
C LEU A 285 6.71 -13.54 15.51
N LEU A 286 5.39 -13.78 15.54
CA LEU A 286 4.82 -15.02 16.07
C LEU A 286 5.32 -16.24 15.27
N LYS A 287 5.32 -16.19 13.94
CA LYS A 287 5.88 -17.27 13.10
C LYS A 287 7.36 -17.49 13.36
N VAL A 288 8.14 -16.40 13.40
CA VAL A 288 9.58 -16.44 13.67
C VAL A 288 9.88 -17.12 15.00
N LEU A 289 9.17 -16.75 16.07
CA LEU A 289 9.37 -17.34 17.39
C LEU A 289 8.85 -18.79 17.48
N LEU A 290 7.74 -19.12 16.82
CA LEU A 290 7.21 -20.48 16.77
C LEU A 290 8.16 -21.44 16.05
N TYR A 291 8.74 -21.01 14.93
CA TYR A 291 9.70 -21.83 14.20
C TYR A 291 11.04 -21.89 14.94
N GLY A 292 11.66 -20.74 15.24
CA GLY A 292 13.01 -20.76 15.78
C GLY A 292 13.13 -21.40 17.17
N ARG A 293 12.05 -21.50 17.97
CA ARG A 293 12.12 -22.23 19.25
C ARG A 293 12.42 -23.72 19.06
N THR A 294 12.23 -24.22 17.85
CA THR A 294 12.51 -25.59 17.44
C THR A 294 13.82 -25.72 16.65
N ALA A 295 14.38 -24.61 16.17
CA ALA A 295 15.61 -24.57 15.42
C ALA A 295 16.82 -24.51 16.36
N GLU A 296 17.73 -25.48 16.23
CA GLU A 296 18.91 -25.63 17.09
C GLU A 296 19.91 -24.47 16.96
N SER A 297 19.84 -23.72 15.85
CA SER A 297 20.76 -22.64 15.50
C SER A 297 20.40 -21.27 16.09
N THR A 298 19.28 -21.14 16.82
CA THR A 298 18.77 -19.82 17.23
C THR A 298 18.88 -19.56 18.72
N THR A 299 19.22 -18.32 19.08
CA THR A 299 19.24 -17.87 20.48
C THR A 299 18.35 -16.63 20.61
N PHE A 300 17.15 -16.81 21.17
CA PHE A 300 16.20 -15.70 21.31
C PHE A 300 16.43 -14.87 22.56
N VAL A 301 16.32 -13.56 22.39
CA VAL A 301 16.24 -12.58 23.47
C VAL A 301 14.78 -12.25 23.71
N ILE A 302 14.23 -12.82 24.77
CA ILE A 302 12.81 -12.67 25.09
C ILE A 302 12.62 -11.43 25.94
N VAL A 303 11.91 -10.45 25.41
CA VAL A 303 11.54 -9.24 26.14
C VAL A 303 10.53 -9.62 27.22
N LYS A 304 11.00 -9.74 28.46
CA LYS A 304 10.15 -10.06 29.62
C LYS A 304 9.42 -8.82 30.13
N ASP A 305 10.11 -7.70 30.27
CA ASP A 305 9.53 -6.46 30.79
C ASP A 305 9.92 -5.25 29.93
N PHE A 306 9.03 -4.26 29.88
CA PHE A 306 9.31 -3.00 29.22
C PHE A 306 10.15 -2.09 30.11
N VAL A 307 11.41 -1.87 29.74
CA VAL A 307 12.29 -0.89 30.41
C VAL A 307 11.75 0.55 30.28
N ILE A 308 11.06 0.84 29.17
CA ILE A 308 10.45 2.14 28.88
C ILE A 308 8.97 1.91 28.53
N SER A 309 8.07 2.70 29.13
CA SER A 309 6.63 2.57 28.87
C SER A 309 6.30 2.82 27.38
N PRO A 310 5.28 2.15 26.82
CA PRO A 310 4.89 2.33 25.42
C PRO A 310 4.60 3.80 25.06
N VAL A 311 3.93 4.55 25.95
CA VAL A 311 3.61 5.97 25.74
C VAL A 311 4.87 6.82 25.62
N LYS A 312 5.85 6.64 26.54
CA LYS A 312 7.10 7.40 26.49
C LYS A 312 7.90 7.08 25.22
N ARG A 313 7.83 5.84 24.73
CA ARG A 313 8.46 5.44 23.47
C ARG A 313 7.83 6.13 22.27
N ILE A 314 6.51 6.23 22.21
CA ILE A 314 5.80 6.97 21.16
C ILE A 314 6.19 8.45 21.19
N GLN A 315 6.19 9.07 22.37
CA GLN A 315 6.61 10.48 22.52
C GLN A 315 8.05 10.72 22.06
N MET A 316 8.98 9.83 22.45
CA MET A 316 10.37 9.89 21.99
C MET A 316 10.50 9.69 20.48
N GLY A 317 9.71 8.78 19.90
CA GLY A 317 9.66 8.53 18.46
C GLY A 317 9.16 9.76 17.70
N LEU A 318 8.04 10.35 18.11
CA LEU A 318 7.48 11.57 17.52
C LEU A 318 8.46 12.74 17.61
N LYS A 319 9.12 12.92 18.76
CA LYS A 319 10.15 13.97 18.93
C LYS A 319 11.32 13.78 17.96
N ARG A 320 11.87 12.55 17.89
CA ARG A 320 12.98 12.24 16.97
C ARG A 320 12.57 12.39 15.51
N GLY A 321 11.36 11.94 15.16
CA GLY A 321 10.82 12.07 13.82
C GLY A 321 10.63 13.53 13.40
N TRP A 322 10.14 14.37 14.32
CA TRP A 322 10.04 15.82 14.09
C TRP A 322 11.41 16.48 13.90
N GLU A 323 12.38 16.15 14.75
CA GLU A 323 13.76 16.64 14.64
C GLU A 323 14.36 16.24 13.28
N GLU A 324 14.19 14.98 12.86
CA GLU A 324 14.69 14.50 11.58
C GLU A 324 13.97 15.14 10.38
N LEU A 325 12.64 15.31 10.43
CA LEU A 325 11.87 15.99 9.39
C LEU A 325 12.38 17.42 9.17
N MET A 326 12.62 18.16 10.25
CA MET A 326 13.13 19.53 10.19
C MET A 326 14.57 19.59 9.68
N LEU A 327 15.42 18.64 10.08
CA LEU A 327 16.79 18.51 9.57
C LEU A 327 16.79 18.20 8.08
N PHE A 328 16.03 17.18 7.66
CA PHE A 328 15.89 16.78 6.26
C PHE A 328 15.41 17.94 5.38
N THR A 329 14.39 18.68 5.83
CA THR A 329 13.87 19.84 5.10
C THR A 329 14.96 20.88 4.79
N ARG A 330 15.85 21.12 5.76
CA ARG A 330 16.96 22.08 5.61
C ARG A 330 18.08 21.54 4.74
N GLU A 331 18.46 20.28 4.93
CA GLU A 331 19.56 19.65 4.20
C GLU A 331 19.21 19.36 2.73
N GLN A 332 17.94 19.02 2.46
CA GLN A 332 17.46 18.58 1.15
C GLN A 332 16.51 19.57 0.50
N ILE A 333 16.66 20.87 0.78
CA ILE A 333 15.78 21.92 0.26
C ILE A 333 15.67 21.89 -1.28
N SER A 334 16.73 21.50 -1.99
CA SER A 334 16.70 21.33 -3.44
C SER A 334 15.71 20.25 -3.88
N LEU A 335 15.61 19.15 -3.15
CA LEU A 335 14.63 18.09 -3.44
C LEU A 335 13.21 18.53 -3.12
N VAL A 336 13.03 19.35 -2.08
CA VAL A 336 11.73 19.97 -1.76
C VAL A 336 11.29 20.92 -2.88
N VAL A 337 12.20 21.73 -3.40
CA VAL A 337 11.91 22.62 -4.54
C VAL A 337 11.57 21.80 -5.80
N ILE A 338 12.31 20.74 -6.10
CA ILE A 338 12.01 19.86 -7.24
C ILE A 338 10.62 19.21 -7.08
N SER A 339 10.32 18.72 -5.87
CA SER A 339 9.00 18.18 -5.52
C SER A 339 7.89 19.23 -5.76
N ALA A 340 8.07 20.46 -5.28
CA ALA A 340 7.15 21.57 -5.48
C ALA A 340 6.93 21.89 -6.97
N LEU A 341 8.00 21.87 -7.78
CA LEU A 341 7.92 22.11 -9.22
C LEU A 341 7.14 21.01 -9.94
N ILE A 342 7.39 19.74 -9.61
CA ILE A 342 6.65 18.61 -10.19
C ILE A 342 5.16 18.75 -9.88
N PHE A 343 4.82 18.99 -8.61
CA PHE A 343 3.45 19.17 -8.17
C PHE A 343 2.78 20.37 -8.84
N GLY A 344 3.44 21.53 -8.86
CA GLY A 344 2.89 22.76 -9.45
C GLY A 344 2.69 22.68 -10.95
N VAL A 345 3.62 22.08 -11.69
CA VAL A 345 3.46 21.83 -13.14
C VAL A 345 2.28 20.89 -13.39
N ALA A 346 2.17 19.82 -12.61
CA ALA A 346 1.08 18.87 -12.77
C ALA A 346 -0.27 19.48 -12.38
N LEU A 347 -0.33 20.33 -11.35
CA LEU A 347 -1.53 21.08 -10.98
C LEU A 347 -1.99 21.99 -12.11
N GLN A 348 -1.08 22.75 -12.72
CA GLN A 348 -1.43 23.59 -13.87
C GLN A 348 -1.92 22.74 -15.06
N ALA A 349 -1.29 21.59 -15.31
CA ALA A 349 -1.76 20.65 -16.32
C ALA A 349 -3.15 20.10 -15.99
N GLY A 350 -3.44 19.87 -14.70
CA GLY A 350 -4.74 19.47 -14.20
C GLY A 350 -5.83 20.50 -14.46
N VAL A 351 -5.56 21.79 -14.20
CA VAL A 351 -6.48 22.88 -14.54
C VAL A 351 -6.78 22.88 -16.05
N SER A 352 -5.74 22.81 -16.89
CA SER A 352 -5.92 22.74 -18.35
C SER A 352 -6.63 21.48 -18.83
N LEU A 353 -6.55 20.38 -18.08
CA LEU A 353 -7.31 19.17 -18.39
C LEU A 353 -8.76 19.31 -17.93
N GLY A 354 -9.00 19.93 -16.77
CA GLY A 354 -10.33 20.20 -16.25
C GLY A 354 -11.17 21.04 -17.21
N THR A 355 -10.57 22.02 -17.90
CA THR A 355 -11.28 22.85 -18.89
C THR A 355 -11.85 22.06 -20.06
N VAL A 356 -11.29 20.87 -20.35
CA VAL A 356 -11.80 19.97 -21.40
C VAL A 356 -13.11 19.31 -20.97
N PHE A 357 -13.29 19.09 -19.67
CA PHE A 357 -14.41 18.33 -19.12
C PHE A 357 -15.41 19.19 -18.34
N SER A 358 -15.10 20.45 -18.04
CA SER A 358 -15.92 21.31 -17.16
C SER A 358 -17.31 21.65 -17.72
N THR A 359 -17.55 21.49 -19.02
CA THR A 359 -18.88 21.63 -19.62
C THR A 359 -19.75 20.37 -19.46
N ALA A 360 -19.11 19.20 -19.28
CA ALA A 360 -19.77 17.91 -19.20
C ALA A 360 -19.77 17.28 -17.80
N LEU A 361 -18.85 17.70 -16.92
CA LEU A 361 -18.69 17.14 -15.59
C LEU A 361 -18.64 18.28 -14.58
N GLU A 362 -19.33 18.09 -13.46
CA GLU A 362 -19.36 19.04 -12.36
C GLU A 362 -19.12 18.31 -11.03
N ALA A 363 -18.25 18.86 -10.19
CA ALA A 363 -18.03 18.46 -8.81
C ALA A 363 -18.64 19.49 -7.85
N SER A 364 -18.96 19.09 -6.62
CA SER A 364 -19.50 19.99 -5.60
C SER A 364 -18.87 19.74 -4.24
N ILE A 365 -17.98 20.64 -3.83
CA ILE A 365 -17.46 20.64 -2.46
C ILE A 365 -18.55 20.89 -1.41
N GLU A 366 -19.59 21.67 -1.73
CA GLU A 366 -20.70 21.95 -0.81
C GLU A 366 -21.40 20.65 -0.42
N GLN A 367 -21.71 19.81 -1.41
CA GLN A 367 -22.33 18.52 -1.21
C GLN A 367 -21.45 17.57 -0.37
N ARG A 368 -20.15 17.50 -0.69
CA ARG A 368 -19.19 16.69 0.08
C ARG A 368 -19.12 17.12 1.54
N ILE A 369 -19.25 18.42 1.82
CA ILE A 369 -19.27 18.97 3.18
C ILE A 369 -20.54 18.52 3.93
N GLU A 370 -21.71 18.48 3.28
CA GLU A 370 -22.99 18.10 3.92
C GLU A 370 -23.00 16.64 4.41
N GLU A 371 -22.39 15.74 3.66
CA GLU A 371 -22.30 14.32 4.00
C GLU A 371 -21.19 14.02 5.03
N MET A 372 -20.36 15.00 5.34
CA MET A 372 -19.13 14.78 6.09
C MET A 372 -19.40 14.58 7.59
N SER A 373 -18.96 13.43 8.12
CA SER A 373 -18.85 13.19 9.57
C SER A 373 -17.52 13.71 10.08
N PRO A 374 -17.46 14.72 10.98
CA PRO A 374 -16.18 15.30 11.42
C PRO A 374 -15.23 14.28 12.06
N VAL A 375 -15.74 13.42 12.94
CA VAL A 375 -14.90 12.42 13.63
C VAL A 375 -14.42 11.35 12.66
N GLY A 376 -15.29 10.89 11.77
CA GLY A 376 -14.94 9.94 10.72
C GLY A 376 -13.85 10.44 9.80
N SER A 377 -14.10 11.61 9.22
CA SER A 377 -13.26 12.24 8.23
C SER A 377 -11.89 12.62 8.80
N PHE A 378 -11.82 13.01 10.08
CA PHE A 378 -10.54 13.19 10.77
C PHE A 378 -9.64 11.95 10.69
N PHE A 379 -10.18 10.77 11.01
CA PHE A 379 -9.40 9.53 10.95
C PHE A 379 -9.12 9.10 9.51
N GLU A 380 -10.08 9.32 8.61
CA GLU A 380 -9.94 9.00 7.19
C GLU A 380 -8.81 9.81 6.55
N PHE A 381 -8.88 11.14 6.63
CA PHE A 381 -7.90 12.06 6.06
C PHE A 381 -6.51 11.86 6.67
N ALA A 382 -6.42 11.71 8.00
CA ALA A 382 -5.14 11.46 8.66
C ALA A 382 -4.50 10.14 8.20
N ALA A 383 -5.29 9.06 8.12
CA ALA A 383 -4.78 7.75 7.71
C ALA A 383 -4.42 7.71 6.22
N ASN A 384 -5.26 8.32 5.37
CA ASN A 384 -5.07 8.36 3.93
C ASN A 384 -3.82 9.17 3.56
N ASN A 385 -3.75 10.44 3.99
CA ASN A 385 -2.65 11.33 3.63
C ASN A 385 -1.30 10.85 4.16
N TRP A 386 -1.27 10.27 5.37
CA TRP A 386 -0.06 9.65 5.86
C TRP A 386 0.33 8.38 5.09
N SER A 387 -0.64 7.56 4.67
CA SER A 387 -0.36 6.38 3.83
C SER A 387 0.16 6.78 2.44
N VAL A 388 -0.37 7.86 1.86
CA VAL A 388 0.14 8.47 0.62
C VAL A 388 1.58 8.95 0.82
N ALA A 389 1.90 9.59 1.95
CA ALA A 389 3.26 10.00 2.26
C ALA A 389 4.24 8.83 2.39
N VAL A 390 3.81 7.72 3.02
CA VAL A 390 4.58 6.46 3.09
C VAL A 390 4.84 5.91 1.69
N ALA A 391 3.79 5.87 0.85
CA ALA A 391 3.87 5.43 -0.54
C ALA A 391 4.83 6.29 -1.38
N LEU A 392 4.72 7.62 -1.30
CA LEU A 392 5.63 8.55 -1.98
C LEU A 392 7.09 8.34 -1.55
N SER A 393 7.32 8.23 -0.25
CA SER A 393 8.67 8.15 0.31
C SER A 393 9.35 6.82 -0.04
N PHE A 394 8.73 5.69 0.30
CA PHE A 394 9.33 4.38 0.05
C PHE A 394 9.16 3.89 -1.39
N GLY A 395 8.17 4.38 -2.12
CA GLY A 395 8.02 4.17 -3.56
C GLY A 395 9.22 4.68 -4.36
N GLY A 396 9.97 5.63 -3.81
CA GLY A 396 11.23 6.12 -4.34
C GLY A 396 12.28 5.03 -4.62
N VAL A 397 12.19 3.85 -3.99
CA VAL A 397 13.14 2.75 -4.19
C VAL A 397 13.26 2.30 -5.65
N VAL A 398 12.20 2.51 -6.44
CA VAL A 398 12.20 2.28 -7.91
C VAL A 398 12.64 3.55 -8.63
N LEU A 399 13.85 4.01 -8.31
CA LEU A 399 14.53 5.15 -8.95
C LEU A 399 13.70 6.45 -8.97
N ALA A 400 12.98 6.73 -7.90
CA ALA A 400 12.07 7.88 -7.75
C ALA A 400 10.86 7.90 -8.69
N ILE A 401 10.71 6.96 -9.62
CA ILE A 401 9.64 6.97 -10.63
C ILE A 401 8.25 6.96 -9.98
N PRO A 402 7.92 6.03 -9.05
CA PRO A 402 6.62 6.06 -8.39
C PRO A 402 6.39 7.35 -7.60
N ALA A 403 7.42 7.88 -6.93
CA ALA A 403 7.31 9.13 -6.18
C ALA A 403 6.93 10.32 -7.09
N VAL A 404 7.60 10.45 -8.24
CA VAL A 404 7.32 11.50 -9.23
C VAL A 404 5.91 11.35 -9.79
N LEU A 405 5.52 10.12 -10.18
CA LEU A 405 4.20 9.86 -10.77
C LEU A 405 3.06 10.09 -9.78
N THR A 406 3.18 9.63 -8.54
CA THR A 406 2.18 9.88 -7.50
C THR A 406 2.09 11.36 -7.18
N LEU A 407 3.22 12.08 -7.09
CA LEU A 407 3.21 13.51 -6.83
C LEU A 407 2.56 14.31 -7.98
N ALA A 408 2.89 13.95 -9.23
CA ALA A 408 2.27 14.54 -10.41
C ALA A 408 0.77 14.23 -10.47
N PHE A 409 0.37 12.99 -10.18
CA PHE A 409 -1.04 12.59 -10.14
C PHE A 409 -1.83 13.41 -9.11
N ASN A 410 -1.29 13.61 -7.90
CA ASN A 410 -1.95 14.42 -6.87
C ASN A 410 -2.09 15.89 -7.29
N GLY A 411 -1.03 16.48 -7.87
CA GLY A 411 -1.09 17.84 -8.40
C GLY A 411 -2.16 17.96 -9.50
N LEU A 412 -2.11 17.07 -10.49
CA LEU A 412 -3.07 17.02 -11.60
C LEU A 412 -4.51 16.84 -11.09
N PHE A 413 -4.74 15.94 -10.14
CA PHE A 413 -6.06 15.69 -9.58
C PHE A 413 -6.63 16.93 -8.88
N ILE A 414 -5.84 17.63 -8.06
CA ILE A 414 -6.27 18.88 -7.43
C ILE A 414 -6.60 19.96 -8.48
N GLY A 415 -5.80 20.05 -9.54
CA GLY A 415 -6.05 20.99 -10.64
C GLY A 415 -7.34 20.69 -11.41
N VAL A 416 -7.62 19.41 -11.67
CA VAL A 416 -8.88 18.99 -12.31
C VAL A 416 -10.06 19.30 -11.39
N LEU A 417 -10.00 18.92 -10.11
CA LEU A 417 -11.07 19.19 -9.17
C LEU A 417 -11.37 20.69 -9.05
N TYR A 418 -10.34 21.54 -9.04
CA TYR A 418 -10.55 23.00 -9.00
C TYR A 418 -11.38 23.53 -10.16
N GLU A 419 -11.14 23.02 -11.37
CA GLU A 419 -11.81 23.49 -12.58
C GLU A 419 -13.20 22.86 -12.78
N LEU A 420 -13.44 21.67 -12.21
CA LEU A 420 -14.73 20.99 -12.27
C LEU A 420 -15.68 21.40 -11.14
N ASP A 421 -15.20 22.04 -10.08
CA ASP A 421 -16.04 22.40 -8.94
C ASP A 421 -17.03 23.51 -9.28
N ALA A 422 -18.29 23.34 -8.91
CA ALA A 422 -19.37 24.30 -9.12
C ALA A 422 -19.12 25.65 -8.42
N ASP A 423 -18.38 25.64 -7.30
CA ASP A 423 -17.96 26.85 -6.59
C ASP A 423 -16.45 26.80 -6.26
N PRO A 424 -15.59 27.22 -7.20
CA PRO A 424 -14.15 27.21 -6.99
C PRO A 424 -13.68 28.10 -5.83
N ASP A 425 -14.41 29.16 -5.50
CA ASP A 425 -14.08 30.05 -4.38
C ASP A 425 -14.37 29.36 -3.04
N LEU A 426 -15.50 28.64 -2.96
CA LEU A 426 -15.82 27.80 -1.82
C LEU A 426 -14.83 26.64 -1.66
N LEU A 427 -14.43 25.99 -2.77
CA LEU A 427 -13.42 24.95 -2.73
C LEU A 427 -12.09 25.49 -2.22
N LEU A 428 -11.64 26.65 -2.71
CA LEU A 428 -10.42 27.29 -2.22
C LEU A 428 -10.53 27.65 -0.74
N ALA A 429 -11.67 28.18 -0.30
CA ALA A 429 -11.92 28.43 1.11
C ALA A 429 -11.80 27.12 1.91
N PHE A 430 -12.46 26.05 1.49
CA PHE A 430 -12.33 24.75 2.16
C PHE A 430 -10.87 24.26 2.21
N VAL A 431 -10.14 24.32 1.10
CA VAL A 431 -8.78 23.76 0.95
C VAL A 431 -7.71 24.54 1.72
N ILE A 432 -7.74 25.89 1.70
CA ILE A 432 -6.63 26.71 2.20
C ILE A 432 -6.25 26.39 3.66
N PRO A 433 -7.16 26.30 4.64
CA PRO A 433 -6.81 26.10 6.05
C PRO A 433 -5.97 24.84 6.32
N HIS A 434 -6.35 23.71 5.74
CA HIS A 434 -5.65 22.43 5.94
C HIS A 434 -4.55 22.20 4.90
N GLY A 435 -4.75 22.68 3.66
CA GLY A 435 -3.80 22.61 2.55
C GLY A 435 -2.47 23.30 2.86
N LEU A 436 -2.45 24.31 3.73
CA LEU A 436 -1.22 24.94 4.24
C LEU A 436 -0.31 23.98 5.03
N LEU A 437 -0.84 22.87 5.55
CA LEU A 437 -0.06 21.82 6.20
C LEU A 437 0.10 20.60 5.30
N GLU A 438 -0.98 20.19 4.65
CA GLU A 438 -1.01 18.98 3.83
C GLU A 438 -0.11 19.08 2.61
N ILE A 439 -0.20 20.16 1.83
CA ILE A 439 0.60 20.31 0.61
C ILE A 439 2.09 20.31 0.96
N PRO A 440 2.60 21.12 1.92
CA PRO A 440 4.00 21.00 2.35
C PRO A 440 4.38 19.61 2.86
N GLY A 441 3.50 18.93 3.59
CA GLY A 441 3.71 17.55 4.04
C GLY A 441 3.87 16.57 2.88
N LEU A 442 3.02 16.68 1.86
CA LEU A 442 3.07 15.89 0.63
C LEU A 442 4.34 16.19 -0.17
N LEU A 443 4.73 17.47 -0.29
CA LEU A 443 5.96 17.88 -0.97
C LEU A 443 7.21 17.34 -0.27
N LEU A 444 7.23 17.32 1.08
CA LEU A 444 8.31 16.74 1.88
C LEU A 444 8.38 15.20 1.71
N ALA A 445 7.23 14.53 1.66
CA ALA A 445 7.17 13.10 1.34
C ALA A 445 7.67 12.81 -0.08
N GLY A 446 7.29 13.63 -1.07
CA GLY A 446 7.80 13.57 -2.44
C GLY A 446 9.32 13.77 -2.50
N ALA A 447 9.84 14.77 -1.80
CA ALA A 447 11.28 15.02 -1.69
C ALA A 447 12.02 13.84 -1.03
N THR A 448 11.41 13.20 -0.04
CA THR A 448 11.92 11.98 0.59
C THR A 448 11.96 10.83 -0.42
N GLY A 449 10.93 10.68 -1.27
CA GLY A 449 10.92 9.73 -2.38
C GLY A 449 12.03 9.97 -3.40
N LEU A 450 12.28 11.24 -3.76
CA LEU A 450 13.42 11.63 -4.62
C LEU A 450 14.76 11.28 -3.95
N TYR A 451 14.91 11.53 -2.65
CA TYR A 451 16.10 11.20 -1.87
C TYR A 451 16.37 9.69 -1.85
N VAL A 452 15.33 8.89 -1.59
CA VAL A 452 15.39 7.42 -1.62
C VAL A 452 15.82 6.95 -3.02
N GLY A 453 15.17 7.44 -4.07
CA GLY A 453 15.51 7.07 -5.44
C GLY A 453 16.92 7.44 -5.87
N LEU A 454 17.40 8.62 -5.46
CA LEU A 454 18.78 9.05 -5.72
C LEU A 454 19.80 8.18 -4.97
N THR A 455 19.48 7.76 -3.74
CA THR A 455 20.33 6.85 -2.95
C THR A 455 20.40 5.48 -3.62
N CYS A 456 19.26 4.90 -4.03
CA CYS A 456 19.22 3.66 -4.80
C CYS A 456 19.99 3.76 -6.13
N TRP A 457 19.83 4.87 -6.85
CA TRP A 457 20.59 5.13 -8.07
C TRP A 457 22.11 5.17 -7.82
N ARG A 458 22.55 5.87 -6.77
CA ARG A 458 23.97 5.92 -6.38
C ARG A 458 24.50 4.53 -6.04
N TYR A 459 23.72 3.71 -5.32
CA TYR A 459 24.08 2.32 -5.03
C TYR A 459 24.25 1.48 -6.31
N ILE A 460 23.28 1.55 -7.24
CA ILE A 460 23.36 0.85 -8.53
C ILE A 460 24.58 1.29 -9.34
N ARG A 461 24.97 2.57 -9.25
CA ARG A 461 26.16 3.13 -9.91
C ARG A 461 27.48 2.84 -9.17
N GLY A 462 27.46 2.10 -8.06
CA GLY A 462 28.64 1.80 -7.25
C GLY A 462 29.20 3.02 -6.51
N ARG A 463 28.38 4.06 -6.28
CA ARG A 463 28.74 5.31 -5.58
C ARG A 463 28.18 5.37 -4.15
N ALA A 464 27.48 4.34 -3.72
CA ALA A 464 26.98 4.15 -2.37
C ALA A 464 27.05 2.65 -2.04
N ASP A 465 27.08 2.33 -0.76
CA ASP A 465 27.17 0.98 -0.21
C ASP A 465 25.88 0.56 0.50
N ARG A 466 25.91 -0.58 1.19
CA ARG A 466 24.74 -1.07 1.93
C ARG A 466 24.44 -0.21 3.15
N ASP A 467 25.45 0.29 3.83
CA ASP A 467 25.30 1.18 4.98
C ASP A 467 24.52 2.45 4.60
N SER A 468 24.79 2.99 3.40
CA SER A 468 24.02 4.10 2.83
C SER A 468 22.53 3.77 2.63
N LEU A 469 22.19 2.54 2.25
CA LEU A 469 20.80 2.08 2.13
C LEU A 469 20.15 1.90 3.51
N GLU A 470 20.90 1.38 4.49
CA GLU A 470 20.42 1.24 5.87
C GLU A 470 20.11 2.60 6.50
N GLU A 471 21.02 3.56 6.35
CA GLU A 471 20.82 4.94 6.78
C GLU A 471 19.60 5.56 6.10
N MET A 472 19.48 5.39 4.77
CA MET A 472 18.32 5.85 4.01
C MET A 472 17.01 5.27 4.56
N VAL A 473 16.92 3.95 4.81
CA VAL A 473 15.71 3.32 5.34
C VAL A 473 15.36 3.86 6.74
N HIS A 474 16.35 3.96 7.63
CA HIS A 474 16.13 4.46 8.98
C HIS A 474 15.73 5.95 8.98
N ARG A 475 16.39 6.77 8.16
CA ARG A 475 16.12 8.19 8.01
C ARG A 475 14.72 8.43 7.45
N THR A 476 14.35 7.75 6.36
CA THR A 476 13.00 7.83 5.77
C THR A 476 11.92 7.43 6.77
N TYR A 477 12.14 6.39 7.58
CA TYR A 477 11.23 6.02 8.66
C TYR A 477 11.01 7.17 9.65
N LEU A 478 12.09 7.81 10.14
CA LEU A 478 11.96 8.92 11.09
C LEU A 478 11.23 10.13 10.48
N ILE A 479 11.52 10.47 9.22
CA ILE A 479 10.82 11.53 8.49
C ILE A 479 9.31 11.25 8.46
N LEU A 480 8.92 10.02 8.12
CA LEU A 480 7.51 9.60 8.08
C LEU A 480 6.84 9.64 9.47
N ILE A 481 7.58 9.34 10.55
CA ILE A 481 7.09 9.53 11.91
C ILE A 481 6.87 11.01 12.23
N GLY A 482 7.75 11.91 11.76
CA GLY A 482 7.55 13.36 11.87
C GLY A 482 6.32 13.85 11.12
N LEU A 483 6.08 13.32 9.91
CA LEU A 483 4.93 13.67 9.07
C LEU A 483 3.58 13.27 9.67
N ILE A 484 3.53 12.29 10.60
CA ILE A 484 2.30 11.99 11.36
C ILE A 484 1.76 13.25 12.04
N ILE A 485 2.64 14.07 12.63
CA ILE A 485 2.25 15.30 13.34
C ILE A 485 1.60 16.29 12.36
N VAL A 486 2.15 16.40 11.16
CA VAL A 486 1.66 17.31 10.11
C VAL A 486 0.28 16.87 9.62
N PHE A 487 0.12 15.61 9.23
CA PHE A 487 -1.14 15.12 8.66
C PHE A 487 -2.26 14.99 9.69
N VAL A 488 -1.94 14.66 10.95
CA VAL A 488 -2.95 14.70 12.03
C VAL A 488 -3.43 16.13 12.29
N ALA A 489 -2.53 17.11 12.26
CA ALA A 489 -2.92 18.51 12.40
C ALA A 489 -3.74 18.99 11.18
N ALA A 490 -3.33 18.64 9.96
CA ALA A 490 -4.07 18.96 8.74
C ALA A 490 -5.48 18.36 8.76
N ALA A 491 -5.61 17.06 9.06
CA ALA A 491 -6.90 16.37 9.15
C ALA A 491 -7.81 16.95 10.24
N ALA A 492 -7.24 17.42 11.36
CA ALA A 492 -8.04 18.10 12.39
C ALA A 492 -8.61 19.43 11.88
N ILE A 493 -7.84 20.19 11.10
CA ILE A 493 -8.31 21.44 10.49
C ILE A 493 -9.34 21.14 9.39
N GLU A 494 -9.08 20.13 8.56
CA GLU A 494 -9.97 19.71 7.47
C GLU A 494 -11.32 19.23 7.97
N ALA A 495 -11.34 18.37 8.98
CA ALA A 495 -12.59 17.76 9.44
C ALA A 495 -13.41 18.67 10.38
N PHE A 496 -12.76 19.54 11.16
CA PHE A 496 -13.44 20.32 12.21
C PHE A 496 -13.49 21.84 11.95
N ILE A 497 -12.71 22.38 11.02
CA ILE A 497 -12.62 23.84 10.80
C ILE A 497 -13.03 24.22 9.37
N SER A 498 -12.40 23.60 8.38
CA SER A 498 -12.59 23.87 6.94
C SER A 498 -14.08 23.89 6.49
N PRO A 499 -14.98 23.03 7.01
CA PRO A 499 -16.39 23.02 6.60
C PRO A 499 -17.22 24.20 7.11
N TYR A 500 -16.76 24.85 8.19
CA TYR A 500 -17.60 25.77 8.98
C TYR A 500 -17.11 27.21 8.96
N TYR A 501 -15.83 27.45 8.69
CA TYR A 501 -15.23 28.75 8.96
C TYR A 501 -15.66 29.87 7.99
N TRP A 502 -16.01 29.52 6.74
CA TRP A 502 -16.40 30.46 5.70
C TRP A 502 -17.86 30.90 5.80
N ARG A 503 -18.73 30.09 6.43
CA ARG A 503 -20.16 30.39 6.69
C ARG A 503 -20.40 31.51 7.71
N LEU A 504 -19.35 32.02 8.34
CA LEU A 504 -19.41 33.08 9.34
C LEU A 504 -19.38 34.50 8.74
N PHE A 505 -19.20 34.61 7.43
CA PHE A 505 -19.30 35.83 6.63
C PHE A 505 -20.42 35.68 5.60
#